data_AF-A0A7C7E2R3-F1
#
_entry.id   AF-A0A7C7E2R3-F1
#
_cell.length_a   1.000
_cell.length_b   1.000
_cell.length_c   1.000
_cell.angle_alpha   90.00
_cell.angle_beta   90.00
_cell.angle_gamma   90.00
#
_symmetry.space_group_name_H-M   'P 1'
#
loop_
_entity.id
_entity.type
_entity.pdbx_description
1 polymer ?
#
loop_
_entity_poly.entity_id
_entity_poly.type
_entity_poly.pdbx_seq_one_letter_code
_entity_poly.pdbx_strand_id
1 'polypeptide(L)'
;MGQTRKPRRPANVRPRPTKAAAKPTTNTTETPGAPFTVVAGVLQVLPQGVGYLRDPLRAFAASPNDTLVPADLMRTYGLVEGAEIRGVAGVTSQGQQLVTVETICGLAPERFARRKPFEQLTAIDPHERFRLGDSGVLSMRVVELIAPFGKGTRALIVAPPKAGKTQLLEEMTHALHASAPDARIILLLIDERPEEVTHFRRTVPAEVFASSNDQSLSDHTRLAELTMAHVRCELECGRDVVVLIDSLTRMTRAFNLAGRGANRTLSGGIDARALELPRRFFGLARNIEQGGSVTVIATALVETGSRMDDLIFEEFKATGNSELRLDRSLAEARIFPAINIKASGTRKEELLYTPAEMEKLTLLRRALADRDSKSALTGLLHLLEKAPTNDELLRRLKRKV
;
A
#
# COMPACT_ATOMS: atom_id res chain seq x y z
N MET A 1 -28.02 39.91 -79.60
CA MET A 1 -28.45 41.07 -78.77
C MET A 1 -29.97 41.05 -78.73
N GLY A 2 -30.70 40.61 -77.70
CA GLY A 2 -30.46 40.64 -76.27
C GLY A 2 -31.65 41.34 -75.61
N GLN A 3 -32.88 40.82 -75.78
CA GLN A 3 -34.10 41.39 -75.19
C GLN A 3 -34.19 40.98 -73.72
N THR A 4 -33.90 41.92 -72.82
CA THR A 4 -33.99 41.77 -71.37
C THR A 4 -35.42 41.99 -70.89
N ARG A 5 -36.01 40.93 -70.32
CA ARG A 5 -37.30 40.93 -69.64
C ARG A 5 -37.19 41.67 -68.29
N LYS A 6 -38.03 42.68 -68.08
CA LYS A 6 -38.24 43.34 -66.77
C LYS A 6 -39.03 42.40 -65.83
N PRO A 7 -38.63 42.23 -64.56
CA PRO A 7 -39.34 41.38 -63.62
C PRO A 7 -40.54 42.08 -62.98
N ARG A 8 -41.63 41.31 -62.81
CA ARG A 8 -42.89 41.69 -62.14
C ARG A 8 -42.68 41.78 -60.61
N ARG A 9 -43.21 42.84 -60.00
CA ARG A 9 -43.40 42.98 -58.54
C ARG A 9 -44.59 42.15 -58.07
N PRO A 10 -44.48 41.31 -57.02
CA PRO A 10 -45.62 40.69 -56.38
C PRO A 10 -46.19 41.52 -55.22
N ALA A 11 -47.42 41.15 -54.86
CA ALA A 11 -48.40 41.88 -54.07
C ALA A 11 -48.12 41.97 -52.56
N ASN A 12 -48.76 42.99 -51.96
CA ASN A 12 -48.89 43.26 -50.53
C ASN A 12 -49.33 42.03 -49.72
N VAL A 13 -48.52 41.63 -48.74
CA VAL A 13 -48.88 40.69 -47.66
C VAL A 13 -48.80 41.44 -46.34
N ARG A 14 -49.91 41.45 -45.58
CA ARG A 14 -50.03 42.06 -44.25
C ARG A 14 -49.08 41.40 -43.24
N PRO A 15 -48.53 42.14 -42.26
CA PRO A 15 -47.65 41.56 -41.25
C PRO A 15 -48.42 40.71 -40.24
N ARG A 16 -47.94 39.48 -40.01
CA ARG A 16 -48.31 38.62 -38.88
C ARG A 16 -47.55 39.07 -37.62
N PRO A 17 -48.16 39.00 -36.42
CA PRO A 17 -47.49 39.36 -35.19
C PRO A 17 -46.37 38.36 -34.85
N THR A 18 -45.25 38.90 -34.37
CA THR A 18 -44.06 38.20 -33.91
C THR A 18 -44.38 37.33 -32.68
N LYS A 19 -44.13 36.02 -32.78
CA LYS A 19 -44.06 35.14 -31.61
C LYS A 19 -42.83 35.52 -30.80
N ALA A 20 -43.03 36.01 -29.58
CA ALA A 20 -41.98 36.11 -28.58
C ALA A 20 -41.39 34.72 -28.31
N ALA A 21 -40.06 34.63 -28.32
CA ALA A 21 -39.32 33.42 -28.00
C ALA A 21 -39.60 33.00 -26.56
N ALA A 22 -40.30 31.87 -26.39
CA ALA A 22 -40.39 31.19 -25.11
C ALA A 22 -38.99 30.66 -24.75
N LYS A 23 -38.47 31.09 -23.60
CA LYS A 23 -37.29 30.47 -22.96
C LYS A 23 -37.56 28.96 -22.81
N PRO A 24 -36.56 28.09 -23.05
CA PRO A 24 -36.71 26.68 -22.74
C PRO A 24 -36.77 26.55 -21.22
N THR A 25 -37.98 26.35 -20.69
CA THR A 25 -38.20 25.82 -19.36
C THR A 25 -37.68 24.39 -19.37
N THR A 26 -36.50 24.17 -18.79
CA THR A 26 -36.07 22.87 -18.31
C THR A 26 -37.12 22.38 -17.33
N ASN A 27 -37.99 21.50 -17.78
CA ASN A 27 -38.79 20.65 -16.90
C ASN A 27 -37.83 19.71 -16.19
N THR A 28 -37.25 20.16 -15.08
CA THR A 28 -36.84 19.27 -14.01
C THR A 28 -38.13 18.72 -13.40
N THR A 29 -38.56 17.57 -13.90
CA THR A 29 -39.49 16.71 -13.19
C THR A 29 -38.73 16.21 -11.95
N GLU A 30 -38.71 17.01 -10.89
CA GLU A 30 -38.27 16.59 -9.57
C GLU A 30 -39.14 15.41 -9.17
N THR A 31 -38.53 14.24 -9.14
CA THR A 31 -39.13 13.07 -8.51
C THR A 31 -39.05 13.30 -7.00
N PRO A 32 -40.16 13.24 -6.26
CA PRO A 32 -40.14 13.53 -4.83
C PRO A 32 -39.25 12.52 -4.08
N GLY A 33 -38.20 13.05 -3.43
CA GLY A 33 -37.59 12.46 -2.24
C GLY A 33 -36.74 11.20 -2.39
N ALA A 34 -35.84 11.11 -3.37
CA ALA A 34 -34.74 10.13 -3.25
C ALA A 34 -33.85 10.56 -2.06
N PRO A 35 -33.67 9.72 -1.02
CA PRO A 35 -32.89 10.11 0.15
C PRO A 35 -31.43 10.31 -0.27
N PHE A 36 -30.90 11.51 -0.02
CA PHE A 36 -29.48 11.77 -0.09
C PHE A 36 -28.79 11.00 1.04
N THR A 37 -27.76 10.25 0.71
CA THR A 37 -27.01 9.44 1.66
C THR A 37 -25.55 9.86 1.68
N VAL A 38 -24.97 9.98 2.87
CA VAL A 38 -23.51 10.15 3.00
C VAL A 38 -22.85 8.83 2.61
N VAL A 39 -21.89 8.91 1.70
CA VAL A 39 -21.13 7.76 1.20
C VAL A 39 -19.64 8.02 1.38
N ALA A 40 -18.87 6.95 1.53
CA ALA A 40 -17.42 6.99 1.55
C ALA A 40 -16.85 5.77 0.82
N GLY A 41 -15.71 5.95 0.14
CA GLY A 41 -15.01 4.84 -0.50
C GLY A 41 -13.80 5.31 -1.29
N VAL A 42 -13.02 4.36 -1.80
CA VAL A 42 -11.82 4.61 -2.61
C VAL A 42 -12.19 4.63 -4.09
N LEU A 43 -11.84 5.70 -4.79
CA LEU A 43 -12.14 5.85 -6.21
C LEU A 43 -11.35 4.84 -7.05
N GLN A 44 -12.07 3.98 -7.78
CA GLN A 44 -11.53 3.22 -8.90
C GLN A 44 -12.00 3.84 -10.21
N VAL A 45 -11.07 4.10 -11.13
CA VAL A 45 -11.39 4.64 -12.46
C VAL A 45 -11.27 3.51 -13.49
N LEU A 46 -12.36 3.21 -14.19
CA LEU A 46 -12.36 2.21 -15.26
C LEU A 46 -11.81 2.80 -16.56
N PRO A 47 -11.29 1.98 -17.51
CA PRO A 47 -10.72 2.45 -18.77
C PRO A 47 -11.64 3.34 -19.61
N GLN A 48 -12.96 3.22 -19.44
CA GLN A 48 -13.97 4.04 -20.11
C GLN A 48 -14.13 5.45 -19.52
N GLY A 49 -13.34 5.80 -18.50
CA GLY A 49 -13.41 7.08 -17.78
C GLY A 49 -14.55 7.16 -16.76
N VAL A 50 -15.13 6.02 -16.40
CA VAL A 50 -16.20 5.91 -15.41
C VAL A 50 -15.60 5.55 -14.05
N GLY A 51 -15.94 6.31 -13.00
CA GLY A 51 -15.45 6.09 -11.65
C GLY A 51 -16.47 5.36 -10.76
N TYR A 52 -15.99 4.53 -9.84
CA TYR A 52 -16.80 3.92 -8.77
C TYR A 52 -16.10 4.07 -7.43
N LEU A 53 -16.85 4.38 -6.37
CA LEU A 53 -16.35 4.29 -5.01
C LEU A 53 -16.39 2.84 -4.55
N ARG A 54 -15.22 2.26 -4.27
CA ARG A 54 -15.06 0.91 -3.76
C ARG A 54 -14.89 0.93 -2.26
N ASP A 55 -15.53 -0.02 -1.58
CA ASP A 55 -15.45 -0.17 -0.13
C ASP A 55 -14.14 -0.90 0.28
N PRO A 56 -13.25 -0.26 1.07
CA PRO A 56 -12.07 -0.91 1.63
C PRO A 56 -12.40 -2.16 2.46
N LEU A 57 -13.53 -2.17 3.20
CA LEU A 57 -13.95 -3.29 4.04
C LEU A 57 -14.26 -4.56 3.23
N ARG A 58 -14.53 -4.40 1.93
CA ARG A 58 -14.78 -5.48 0.98
C ARG A 58 -13.57 -5.78 0.10
N ALA A 59 -12.36 -5.34 0.50
CA ALA A 59 -11.15 -5.45 -0.31
C ALA A 59 -11.37 -4.91 -1.74
N PHE A 60 -12.07 -3.78 -1.83
CA PHE A 60 -12.46 -3.11 -3.05
C PHE A 60 -13.26 -3.94 -4.07
N ALA A 61 -13.79 -5.10 -3.68
CA ALA A 61 -14.59 -5.93 -4.55
C ALA A 61 -15.80 -5.16 -5.10
N ALA A 62 -16.06 -5.32 -6.40
CA ALA A 62 -17.18 -4.66 -7.04
C ALA A 62 -18.52 -5.10 -6.42
N SER A 63 -19.40 -4.12 -6.22
CA SER A 63 -20.73 -4.30 -5.68
C SER A 63 -21.77 -3.61 -6.58
N PRO A 64 -22.97 -4.19 -6.74
CA PRO A 64 -24.10 -3.48 -7.35
C PRO A 64 -24.46 -2.17 -6.63
N ASN A 65 -24.08 -2.04 -5.36
CA ASN A 65 -24.33 -0.85 -4.53
C ASN A 65 -23.19 0.17 -4.57
N ASP A 66 -22.16 -0.02 -5.40
CA ASP A 66 -21.06 0.94 -5.47
C ASP A 66 -21.55 2.27 -6.06
N THR A 67 -21.13 3.37 -5.44
CA THR A 67 -21.52 4.71 -5.89
C THR A 67 -20.77 5.09 -7.16
N LEU A 68 -21.52 5.42 -8.22
CA LEU A 68 -20.99 5.98 -9.46
C LEU A 68 -20.40 7.39 -9.21
N VAL A 69 -19.20 7.64 -9.73
CA VAL A 69 -18.56 8.96 -9.71
C VAL A 69 -18.53 9.53 -11.13
N PRO A 70 -19.36 10.56 -11.43
CA PRO A 70 -19.39 11.21 -12.73
C PRO A 70 -18.05 11.80 -13.16
N ALA A 71 -17.72 11.70 -14.44
CA ALA A 71 -16.49 12.26 -15.02
C ALA A 71 -16.38 13.77 -14.84
N ASP A 72 -17.51 14.50 -14.83
CA ASP A 72 -17.50 15.95 -14.54
C ASP A 72 -17.02 16.23 -13.12
N LEU A 73 -17.52 15.51 -12.11
CA LEU A 73 -17.04 15.67 -10.73
C LEU A 73 -15.56 15.30 -10.59
N MET A 74 -15.12 14.22 -11.25
CA MET A 74 -13.70 13.86 -11.27
C MET A 74 -12.83 14.98 -11.84
N ARG A 75 -13.25 15.58 -12.96
CA ARG A 75 -12.54 16.72 -13.58
C ARG A 75 -12.57 17.97 -12.69
N THR A 76 -13.72 18.32 -12.13
CA THR A 76 -13.90 19.52 -11.30
C THR A 76 -13.04 19.48 -10.05
N TYR A 77 -12.97 18.33 -9.36
CA TYR A 77 -12.22 18.19 -8.11
C TYR A 77 -10.81 17.62 -8.29
N GLY A 78 -10.38 17.33 -9.53
CA GLY A 78 -9.08 16.72 -9.81
C GLY A 78 -8.91 15.35 -9.12
N LEU A 79 -9.98 14.55 -9.09
CA LEU A 79 -9.99 13.24 -8.45
C LEU A 79 -9.08 12.28 -9.22
N VAL A 80 -8.33 11.46 -8.47
CA VAL A 80 -7.42 10.46 -9.02
C VAL A 80 -7.77 9.09 -8.45
N GLU A 81 -7.46 8.03 -9.21
CA GLU A 81 -7.61 6.67 -8.74
C GLU A 81 -6.87 6.46 -7.41
N GLY A 82 -7.50 5.74 -6.48
CA GLY A 82 -7.00 5.54 -5.12
C GLY A 82 -7.40 6.63 -4.11
N ALA A 83 -7.94 7.77 -4.54
CA ALA A 83 -8.40 8.80 -3.61
C ALA A 83 -9.59 8.30 -2.78
N GLU A 84 -9.49 8.41 -1.45
CA GLU A 84 -10.61 8.17 -0.55
C GLU A 84 -11.55 9.37 -0.58
N ILE A 85 -12.80 9.17 -0.97
CA ILE A 85 -13.78 10.23 -1.15
C ILE A 85 -14.89 10.03 -0.14
N ARG A 86 -15.25 11.09 0.57
CA ARG A 86 -16.47 11.18 1.36
C ARG A 86 -17.34 12.29 0.80
N GLY A 87 -18.63 12.04 0.68
CA GLY A 87 -19.56 13.00 0.10
C GLY A 87 -21.00 12.55 0.18
N VAL A 88 -21.87 13.22 -0.57
CA VAL A 88 -23.29 12.93 -0.60
C VAL A 88 -23.65 12.31 -1.96
N ALA A 89 -24.34 11.17 -1.91
CA ALA A 89 -24.88 10.50 -3.08
C ALA A 89 -26.41 10.57 -3.12
N GLY A 90 -26.96 10.61 -4.33
CA GLY A 90 -28.39 10.48 -4.61
C GLY A 90 -28.65 9.24 -5.46
N VAL A 91 -29.92 8.87 -5.60
CA VAL A 91 -30.35 7.75 -6.47
C VAL A 91 -30.78 8.31 -7.82
N THR A 92 -30.22 7.74 -8.89
CA THR A 92 -30.56 8.06 -10.29
C THR A 92 -31.07 6.80 -11.01
N SER A 93 -31.45 6.94 -12.29
CA SER A 93 -31.83 5.78 -13.12
C SER A 93 -30.70 4.76 -13.31
N GLN A 94 -29.45 5.15 -13.04
CA GLN A 94 -28.25 4.30 -13.15
C GLN A 94 -27.82 3.71 -11.80
N GLY A 95 -28.57 3.96 -10.72
CA GLY A 95 -28.22 3.55 -9.35
C GLY A 95 -27.75 4.70 -8.48
N GLN A 96 -26.92 4.41 -7.48
CA GLN A 96 -26.40 5.42 -6.56
C GLN A 96 -25.28 6.23 -7.24
N GLN A 97 -25.38 7.56 -7.21
CA GLN A 97 -24.44 8.46 -7.87
C GLN A 97 -24.00 9.58 -6.93
N LEU A 98 -22.70 9.87 -6.91
CA LEU A 98 -22.13 10.97 -6.14
C LEU A 98 -22.60 12.33 -6.70
N VAL A 99 -23.06 13.20 -5.81
CA VAL A 99 -23.58 14.54 -6.14
C VAL A 99 -22.63 15.62 -5.65
N THR A 100 -22.12 15.48 -4.43
CA THR A 100 -21.16 16.42 -3.84
C THR A 100 -19.98 15.68 -3.22
N VAL A 101 -18.82 16.32 -3.24
CA VAL A 101 -17.60 15.86 -2.56
C VAL A 101 -17.42 16.73 -1.32
N GLU A 102 -17.32 16.11 -0.15
CA GLU A 102 -17.07 16.82 1.11
C GLU A 102 -15.58 16.79 1.46
N THR A 103 -14.95 15.62 1.36
CA THR A 103 -13.51 15.47 1.62
C THR A 103 -12.87 14.47 0.67
N ILE A 104 -11.58 14.68 0.38
CA ILE A 104 -10.73 13.79 -0.43
C ILE A 104 -9.49 13.46 0.39
N CYS A 105 -9.25 12.18 0.69
CA CYS A 105 -8.21 11.69 1.61
C CYS A 105 -8.26 12.43 2.95
N GLY A 106 -9.47 12.66 3.47
CA GLY A 106 -9.74 13.44 4.69
C GLY A 106 -9.39 14.93 4.63
N LEU A 107 -9.00 15.45 3.46
CA LEU A 107 -8.72 16.87 3.25
C LEU A 107 -9.92 17.56 2.57
N ALA A 108 -10.07 18.86 2.80
CA ALA A 108 -10.98 19.68 2.01
C ALA A 108 -10.53 19.68 0.52
N PRO A 109 -11.46 19.74 -0.44
CA PRO A 109 -11.11 19.65 -1.87
C PRO A 109 -10.07 20.67 -2.34
N GLU A 110 -10.12 21.89 -1.80
CA GLU A 110 -9.18 22.97 -2.14
C GLU A 110 -7.76 22.70 -1.61
N ARG A 111 -7.63 21.93 -0.53
CA ARG A 111 -6.34 21.50 0.01
C ARG A 111 -5.81 20.31 -0.78
N PHE A 112 -6.67 19.35 -1.12
CA PHE A 112 -6.31 18.21 -1.96
C PHE A 112 -5.80 18.65 -3.34
N ALA A 113 -6.43 19.65 -3.96
CA ALA A 113 -6.01 20.19 -5.25
C ALA A 113 -4.62 20.87 -5.21
N ARG A 114 -4.15 21.30 -4.02
CA ARG A 114 -2.84 21.93 -3.82
C ARG A 114 -1.73 20.94 -3.46
N ARG A 115 -2.04 19.64 -3.32
CA ARG A 115 -1.04 18.62 -3.02
C ARG A 115 0.00 18.53 -4.14
N LYS A 116 1.23 18.14 -3.78
CA LYS A 116 2.26 17.83 -4.77
C LYS A 116 2.02 16.41 -5.31
N PRO A 117 2.01 16.20 -6.63
CA PRO A 117 1.96 14.87 -7.21
C PRO A 117 3.17 14.03 -6.77
N PHE A 118 2.99 12.71 -6.68
CA PHE A 118 4.01 11.76 -6.22
C PHE A 118 5.37 11.92 -6.92
N GLU A 119 5.38 12.18 -8.23
CA GLU A 119 6.61 12.33 -9.02
C GLU A 119 7.43 13.58 -8.64
N GLN A 120 6.81 14.56 -7.96
CA GLN A 120 7.45 15.79 -7.52
C GLN A 120 7.84 15.77 -6.04
N LEU A 121 7.57 14.66 -5.32
CA LEU A 121 7.94 14.52 -3.93
C LEU A 121 9.43 14.19 -3.79
N THR A 122 10.13 14.94 -2.94
CA THR A 122 11.55 14.69 -2.63
C THR A 122 11.68 13.50 -1.69
N ALA A 123 12.21 12.40 -2.19
CA ALA A 123 12.48 11.21 -1.38
C ALA A 123 13.79 11.36 -0.60
N ILE A 124 13.75 11.03 0.69
CA ILE A 124 14.91 11.05 1.59
C ILE A 124 15.05 9.69 2.29
N ASP A 125 16.21 9.46 2.91
CA ASP A 125 16.42 8.27 3.73
C ASP A 125 15.51 8.30 4.99
N PRO A 126 15.07 7.12 5.48
CA PRO A 126 14.41 7.02 6.78
C PRO A 126 15.29 7.56 7.89
N HIS A 127 14.73 8.42 8.73
CA HIS A 127 15.41 9.01 9.90
C HIS A 127 14.54 8.99 11.17
N GLU A 128 13.28 8.60 11.05
CA GLU A 128 12.38 8.36 12.19
C GLU A 128 12.17 6.85 12.34
N ARG A 129 12.64 6.28 13.45
CA ARG A 129 12.63 4.83 13.72
C ARG A 129 11.30 4.40 14.32
N PHE A 130 10.78 3.24 13.88
CA PHE A 130 9.73 2.53 14.59
C PHE A 130 10.31 1.83 15.83
N ARG A 131 9.77 2.15 17.00
CA ARG A 131 10.18 1.65 18.32
C ARG A 131 9.51 0.29 18.61
N LEU A 132 9.78 -0.70 17.76
CA LEU A 132 9.13 -2.01 17.83
C LEU A 132 9.37 -2.72 19.18
N GLY A 133 10.56 -2.55 19.75
CA GLY A 133 10.98 -3.15 21.01
C GLY A 133 10.22 -2.64 22.24
N ASP A 134 9.57 -1.48 22.15
CA ASP A 134 8.74 -0.93 23.24
C ASP A 134 7.45 -1.76 23.45
N SER A 135 7.09 -2.63 22.49
CA SER A 135 6.04 -3.65 22.66
C SER A 135 6.37 -4.69 23.75
N GLY A 136 7.63 -4.81 24.15
CA GLY A 136 8.11 -5.85 25.07
C GLY A 136 8.21 -7.25 24.46
N VAL A 137 7.66 -7.47 23.26
CA VAL A 137 7.72 -8.75 22.56
C VAL A 137 9.15 -9.04 22.13
N LEU A 138 9.68 -10.21 22.50
CA LEU A 138 11.08 -10.59 22.26
C LEU A 138 11.47 -10.52 20.77
N SER A 139 10.59 -10.95 19.87
CA SER A 139 10.82 -10.88 18.43
C SER A 139 11.06 -9.46 17.95
N MET A 140 10.21 -8.53 18.39
CA MET A 140 10.28 -7.12 18.00
C MET A 140 11.50 -6.42 18.57
N ARG A 141 11.90 -6.80 19.80
CA ARG A 141 13.16 -6.35 20.39
C ARG A 141 14.37 -6.81 19.58
N VAL A 142 14.38 -8.07 19.12
CA VAL A 142 15.43 -8.60 18.24
C VAL A 142 15.43 -7.88 16.89
N VAL A 143 14.27 -7.70 16.25
CA VAL A 143 14.16 -6.98 14.96
C VAL A 143 14.75 -5.58 15.10
N GLU A 144 14.34 -4.81 16.10
CA GLU A 144 14.81 -3.43 16.29
C GLU A 144 16.34 -3.35 16.42
N LEU A 145 16.96 -4.25 17.21
CA LEU A 145 18.41 -4.23 17.44
C LEU A 145 19.24 -4.66 16.22
N ILE A 146 18.68 -5.50 15.34
CA ILE A 146 19.43 -6.17 14.25
C ILE A 146 19.10 -5.58 12.88
N ALA A 147 17.83 -5.32 12.60
CA ALA A 147 17.34 -4.79 11.33
C ALA A 147 16.25 -3.74 11.62
N PRO A 148 16.62 -2.56 12.15
CA PRO A 148 15.68 -1.50 12.51
C PRO A 148 14.84 -1.04 11.30
N PHE A 149 13.56 -0.76 11.52
CA PHE A 149 12.72 -0.13 10.50
C PHE A 149 12.45 1.33 10.87
N GLY A 150 12.39 2.18 9.86
CA GLY A 150 11.97 3.57 10.00
C GLY A 150 10.90 3.94 8.99
N LYS A 151 10.33 5.12 9.17
CA LYS A 151 9.36 5.70 8.25
C LYS A 151 9.97 5.84 6.86
N GLY A 152 9.43 5.12 5.88
CA GLY A 152 9.97 5.05 4.52
C GLY A 152 10.83 3.81 4.23
N THR A 153 10.99 2.91 5.19
CA THR A 153 11.76 1.67 5.01
C THR A 153 11.11 0.77 3.97
N ARG A 154 11.97 0.12 3.17
CA ARG A 154 11.62 -0.85 2.16
C ARG A 154 12.23 -2.19 2.57
N ALA A 155 11.49 -2.91 3.41
CA ALA A 155 11.96 -4.11 4.11
C ALA A 155 11.52 -5.39 3.42
N LEU A 156 12.43 -6.36 3.34
CA LEU A 156 12.14 -7.74 2.98
C LEU A 156 12.30 -8.65 4.20
N ILE A 157 11.24 -9.39 4.52
CA ILE A 157 11.29 -10.53 5.43
C ILE A 157 11.49 -11.78 4.59
N VAL A 158 12.72 -12.28 4.57
CA VAL A 158 13.13 -13.44 3.78
C VAL A 158 12.88 -14.68 4.61
N ALA A 159 11.87 -15.47 4.25
CA ALA A 159 11.40 -16.55 5.10
C ALA A 159 11.27 -17.86 4.32
N PRO A 160 11.92 -18.95 4.77
CA PRO A 160 11.55 -20.27 4.30
C PRO A 160 10.16 -20.67 4.85
N PRO A 161 9.48 -21.65 4.21
CA PRO A 161 8.25 -22.21 4.74
C PRO A 161 8.42 -22.68 6.19
N LYS A 162 7.38 -22.48 7.01
CA LYS A 162 7.33 -22.87 8.44
C LYS A 162 8.36 -22.20 9.36
N ALA A 163 8.98 -21.10 8.95
CA ALA A 163 9.96 -20.38 9.78
C ALA A 163 9.34 -19.41 10.83
N GLY A 164 8.02 -19.39 10.98
CA GLY A 164 7.33 -18.47 11.92
C GLY A 164 6.94 -17.10 11.34
N LYS A 165 6.89 -16.98 10.00
CA LYS A 165 6.49 -15.76 9.27
C LYS A 165 5.19 -15.13 9.78
N THR A 166 4.13 -15.94 9.92
CA THR A 166 2.78 -15.46 10.30
C THR A 166 2.79 -14.81 11.68
N GLN A 167 3.38 -15.50 12.67
CA GLN A 167 3.51 -14.97 14.03
C GLN A 167 4.34 -13.68 14.05
N LEU A 168 5.46 -13.65 13.32
CA LEU A 168 6.30 -12.46 13.24
C LEU A 168 5.56 -11.26 12.64
N LEU A 169 4.77 -11.46 11.58
CA LEU A 169 3.96 -10.41 10.96
C LEU A 169 2.86 -9.90 11.89
N GLU A 170 2.20 -10.78 12.63
CA GLU A 170 1.20 -10.41 13.64
C GLU A 170 1.82 -9.55 14.74
N GLU A 171 2.88 -10.04 15.39
CA GLU A 171 3.61 -9.33 16.44
C GLU A 171 4.13 -7.97 15.94
N MET A 172 4.62 -7.92 14.70
CA MET A 172 5.09 -6.70 14.06
C MET A 172 3.96 -5.71 13.81
N THR A 173 2.78 -6.17 13.39
CA THR A 173 1.62 -5.31 13.15
C THR A 173 1.17 -4.64 14.46
N HIS A 174 1.12 -5.39 15.56
CA HIS A 174 0.82 -4.82 16.89
C HIS A 174 1.89 -3.82 17.34
N ALA A 175 3.17 -4.13 17.16
CA ALA A 175 4.25 -3.25 17.57
C ALA A 175 4.30 -1.96 16.73
N LEU A 176 4.01 -2.03 15.42
CA LEU A 176 3.87 -0.87 14.55
C LEU A 176 2.70 0.02 14.97
N HIS A 177 1.55 -0.58 15.28
CA HIS A 177 0.37 0.16 15.75
C HIS A 177 0.65 0.90 17.07
N ALA A 178 1.34 0.25 18.01
CA ALA A 178 1.75 0.88 19.26
C ALA A 178 2.82 1.97 19.05
N SER A 179 3.77 1.75 18.12
CA SER A 179 4.86 2.69 17.86
C SER A 179 4.44 3.91 17.03
N ALA A 180 3.42 3.79 16.19
CA ALA A 180 2.97 4.83 15.27
C ALA A 180 1.44 4.83 15.17
N PRO A 181 0.73 5.28 16.23
CA PRO A 181 -0.73 5.19 16.30
C PRO A 181 -1.44 6.02 15.22
N ASP A 182 -0.80 7.08 14.72
CA ASP A 182 -1.34 7.95 13.66
C ASP A 182 -1.06 7.41 12.25
N ALA A 183 -0.19 6.40 12.11
CA ALA A 183 0.12 5.81 10.82
C ALA A 183 -1.00 4.85 10.39
N ARG A 184 -1.37 4.91 9.11
CA ARG A 184 -2.32 3.98 8.52
C ARG A 184 -1.62 2.65 8.26
N ILE A 185 -2.08 1.56 8.88
CA ILE A 185 -1.47 0.24 8.74
C ILE A 185 -2.36 -0.65 7.87
N ILE A 186 -1.82 -1.09 6.73
CA ILE A 186 -2.50 -1.93 5.76
C ILE A 186 -1.77 -3.27 5.68
N LEU A 187 -2.51 -4.37 5.79
CA LEU A 187 -2.02 -5.71 5.53
C LEU A 187 -2.62 -6.22 4.22
N LEU A 188 -1.77 -6.36 3.20
CA LEU A 188 -2.13 -6.83 1.86
C LEU A 188 -1.80 -8.32 1.72
N LEU A 189 -2.83 -9.15 1.62
CA LEU A 189 -2.74 -10.61 1.48
C LEU A 189 -3.15 -11.01 0.06
N ILE A 190 -2.23 -11.60 -0.70
CA ILE A 190 -2.49 -12.02 -2.09
C ILE A 190 -2.18 -13.50 -2.26
N ASP A 191 -3.15 -14.24 -2.82
CA ASP A 191 -3.04 -15.67 -3.09
C ASP A 191 -2.69 -16.48 -1.82
N GLU A 192 -3.20 -16.03 -0.67
CA GLU A 192 -3.04 -16.69 0.62
C GLU A 192 -4.29 -17.50 0.99
N ARG A 193 -4.13 -18.44 1.92
CA ARG A 193 -5.22 -19.33 2.31
C ARG A 193 -6.34 -18.60 3.08
N PRO A 194 -7.62 -18.94 2.88
CA PRO A 194 -8.74 -18.27 3.55
C PRO A 194 -8.67 -18.29 5.08
N GLU A 195 -8.15 -19.36 5.68
CA GLU A 195 -7.98 -19.47 7.13
C GLU A 195 -6.92 -18.49 7.67
N GLU A 196 -5.84 -18.26 6.91
CA GLU A 196 -4.79 -17.29 7.27
C GLU A 196 -5.32 -15.84 7.13
N VAL A 197 -6.11 -15.57 6.09
CA VAL A 197 -6.81 -14.29 5.92
C VAL A 197 -7.74 -14.02 7.09
N THR A 198 -8.51 -15.03 7.51
CA THR A 198 -9.44 -14.93 8.64
C THR A 198 -8.70 -14.70 9.95
N HIS A 199 -7.56 -15.36 10.15
CA HIS A 199 -6.70 -15.15 11.30
C HIS A 199 -6.30 -13.69 11.42
N PHE A 200 -5.65 -13.13 10.39
CA PHE A 200 -5.21 -11.73 10.42
C PHE A 200 -6.35 -10.74 10.63
N ARG A 201 -7.50 -10.94 9.97
CA ARG A 201 -8.68 -10.06 10.17
C ARG A 201 -9.17 -10.00 11.61
N ARG A 202 -8.92 -11.03 12.41
CA ARG A 202 -9.37 -11.13 13.80
C ARG A 202 -8.30 -10.73 14.81
N THR A 203 -7.03 -10.83 14.46
CA THR A 203 -5.93 -10.64 15.41
C THR A 203 -5.26 -9.29 15.30
N VAL A 204 -5.08 -8.74 14.09
CA VAL A 204 -4.25 -7.55 13.92
C VAL A 204 -5.04 -6.22 13.88
N PRO A 205 -4.51 -5.14 14.48
CA PRO A 205 -5.10 -3.80 14.43
C PRO A 205 -4.70 -3.08 13.13
N ALA A 206 -5.13 -3.63 11.98
CA ALA A 206 -4.79 -3.10 10.66
C ALA A 206 -5.95 -3.26 9.66
N GLU A 207 -5.93 -2.45 8.60
CA GLU A 207 -6.81 -2.64 7.46
C GLU A 207 -6.34 -3.85 6.64
N VAL A 208 -7.11 -4.95 6.70
CA VAL A 208 -6.74 -6.20 6.02
C VAL A 208 -7.39 -6.26 4.63
N PHE A 209 -6.59 -5.99 3.61
CA PHE A 209 -6.96 -6.11 2.20
C PHE A 209 -6.50 -7.46 1.69
N ALA A 210 -7.45 -8.34 1.38
CA ALA A 210 -7.13 -9.73 1.07
C ALA A 210 -7.86 -10.22 -0.19
N SER A 211 -7.10 -10.94 -1.00
CA SER A 211 -7.62 -11.74 -2.12
C SER A 211 -7.02 -13.14 -2.00
N SER A 212 -7.83 -14.08 -1.50
CA SER A 212 -7.43 -15.46 -1.20
C SER A 212 -7.28 -16.31 -2.45
N ASN A 213 -6.58 -17.44 -2.34
CA ASN A 213 -6.22 -18.33 -3.46
C ASN A 213 -7.39 -18.95 -4.25
N ASP A 214 -8.63 -18.84 -3.75
CA ASP A 214 -9.87 -19.25 -4.42
C ASP A 214 -10.44 -18.15 -5.36
N GLN A 215 -9.86 -16.95 -5.33
CA GLN A 215 -10.27 -15.82 -6.17
C GLN A 215 -9.57 -15.79 -7.52
N SER A 216 -10.07 -14.96 -8.44
CA SER A 216 -9.52 -14.87 -9.79
C SER A 216 -8.21 -14.07 -9.82
N LEU A 217 -7.36 -14.35 -10.82
CA LEU A 217 -6.14 -13.55 -11.07
C LEU A 217 -6.46 -12.05 -11.29
N SER A 218 -7.63 -11.76 -11.86
CA SER A 218 -8.13 -10.38 -12.05
C SER A 218 -8.39 -9.70 -10.71
N ASP A 219 -8.92 -10.42 -9.73
CA ASP A 219 -9.15 -9.89 -8.38
C ASP A 219 -7.84 -9.61 -7.64
N HIS A 220 -6.86 -10.52 -7.73
CA HIS A 220 -5.51 -10.27 -7.19
C HIS A 220 -4.90 -9.01 -7.79
N THR A 221 -5.02 -8.86 -9.10
CA THR A 221 -4.47 -7.73 -9.85
C THR A 221 -5.13 -6.42 -9.43
N ARG A 222 -6.46 -6.39 -9.49
CA ARG A 222 -7.27 -5.23 -9.14
C ARG A 222 -7.02 -4.79 -7.70
N LEU A 223 -6.96 -5.73 -6.75
CA LEU A 223 -6.69 -5.43 -5.35
C LEU A 223 -5.32 -4.78 -5.18
N ALA A 224 -4.28 -5.35 -5.78
CA ALA A 224 -2.93 -4.81 -5.69
C ALA A 224 -2.81 -3.43 -6.36
N GLU A 225 -3.37 -3.24 -7.56
CA GLU A 225 -3.33 -1.96 -8.27
C GLU A 225 -4.05 -0.85 -7.52
N LEU A 226 -5.28 -1.11 -7.05
CA LEU A 226 -6.06 -0.11 -6.34
C LEU A 226 -5.48 0.20 -4.95
N THR A 227 -4.91 -0.80 -4.26
CA THR A 227 -4.17 -0.56 -3.00
C THR A 227 -2.94 0.31 -3.26
N MET A 228 -2.18 0.02 -4.32
CA MET A 228 -1.01 0.82 -4.71
C MET A 228 -1.40 2.28 -5.00
N ALA A 229 -2.48 2.49 -5.77
CA ALA A 229 -3.01 3.82 -6.06
C ALA A 229 -3.49 4.54 -4.79
N HIS A 230 -4.17 3.82 -3.89
CA HIS A 230 -4.64 4.37 -2.63
C HIS A 230 -3.49 4.83 -1.73
N VAL A 231 -2.50 3.97 -1.49
CA VAL A 231 -1.31 4.29 -0.69
C VAL A 231 -0.55 5.48 -1.27
N ARG A 232 -0.42 5.55 -2.61
CA ARG A 232 0.18 6.69 -3.29
C ARG A 232 -0.59 7.99 -3.01
N CYS A 233 -1.91 7.97 -3.09
CA CYS A 233 -2.74 9.15 -2.85
C CYS A 233 -2.65 9.63 -1.39
N GLU A 234 -2.64 8.70 -0.44
CA GLU A 234 -2.43 9.01 0.99
C GLU A 234 -1.05 9.67 1.23
N LEU A 235 0.00 9.18 0.57
CA LEU A 235 1.33 9.79 0.63
C LEU A 235 1.37 11.21 0.05
N GLU A 236 0.73 11.44 -1.10
CA GLU A 236 0.59 12.77 -1.71
C GLU A 236 -0.14 13.74 -0.75
N CYS A 237 -1.03 13.22 0.09
CA CYS A 237 -1.74 13.97 1.13
C CYS A 237 -0.94 14.16 2.43
N GLY A 238 0.31 13.69 2.48
CA GLY A 238 1.22 13.88 3.61
C GLY A 238 1.01 12.90 4.76
N ARG A 239 0.41 11.74 4.50
CA ARG A 239 0.13 10.72 5.54
C ARG A 239 1.26 9.69 5.65
N ASP A 240 1.45 9.18 6.85
CA ASP A 240 2.30 8.03 7.12
C ASP A 240 1.49 6.73 6.91
N VAL A 241 2.01 5.84 6.06
CA VAL A 241 1.37 4.57 5.72
C VAL A 241 2.38 3.44 5.87
N VAL A 242 1.98 2.36 6.53
CA VAL A 242 2.75 1.12 6.60
C VAL A 242 1.98 0.03 5.88
N VAL A 243 2.59 -0.56 4.85
CA VAL A 243 2.00 -1.67 4.09
C VAL A 243 2.80 -2.94 4.37
N LEU A 244 2.15 -3.90 5.03
CA LEU A 244 2.66 -5.26 5.17
C LEU A 244 2.14 -6.10 4.01
N ILE A 245 3.02 -6.76 3.25
CA ILE A 245 2.65 -7.58 2.10
C ILE A 245 3.01 -9.04 2.37
N ASP A 246 2.01 -9.91 2.32
CA ASP A 246 2.18 -11.36 2.42
C ASP A 246 1.58 -12.07 1.21
N SER A 247 2.36 -12.38 0.16
CA SER A 247 3.80 -12.12 -0.01
C SER A 247 4.11 -11.53 -1.38
N LEU A 248 5.27 -10.88 -1.53
CA LEU A 248 5.74 -10.43 -2.84
C LEU A 248 5.92 -11.59 -3.81
N THR A 249 6.41 -12.74 -3.32
CA THR A 249 6.58 -13.95 -4.14
C THR A 249 5.25 -14.41 -4.73
N ARG A 250 4.20 -14.49 -3.91
CA ARG A 250 2.85 -14.87 -4.36
C ARG A 250 2.24 -13.83 -5.29
N MET A 251 2.39 -12.54 -4.97
CA MET A 251 1.97 -11.45 -5.83
C MET A 251 2.60 -11.59 -7.23
N THR A 252 3.93 -11.69 -7.32
CA THR A 252 4.62 -11.86 -8.60
C THR A 252 4.20 -13.13 -9.35
N ARG A 253 3.94 -14.24 -8.65
CA ARG A 253 3.41 -15.46 -9.28
C ARG A 253 2.03 -15.23 -9.91
N ALA A 254 1.11 -14.57 -9.21
CA ALA A 254 -0.21 -14.23 -9.73
C ALA A 254 -0.12 -13.36 -10.99
N PHE A 255 0.73 -12.32 -10.98
CA PHE A 255 0.97 -11.47 -12.15
C PHE A 255 1.62 -12.21 -13.32
N ASN A 256 2.55 -13.12 -13.03
CA ASN A 256 3.18 -13.93 -14.06
C ASN A 256 2.18 -14.88 -14.73
N LEU A 257 1.23 -15.42 -13.97
CA LEU A 257 0.14 -16.25 -14.51
C LEU A 257 -0.83 -15.42 -15.36
N ALA A 258 -1.18 -14.22 -14.90
CA ALA A 258 -2.08 -13.31 -15.62
C ALA A 258 -1.49 -12.83 -16.96
N GLY A 259 -0.16 -12.68 -17.03
CA GLY A 259 0.56 -12.24 -18.23
C GLY A 259 0.89 -13.33 -19.25
N ARG A 260 0.54 -14.61 -19.02
CA ARG A 260 0.91 -15.71 -19.92
C ARG A 260 0.33 -15.50 -21.32
N GLY A 261 1.22 -15.34 -22.30
CA GLY A 261 0.90 -15.02 -23.71
C GLY A 261 1.87 -14.01 -24.35
N ALA A 262 2.73 -13.35 -23.58
CA ALA A 262 3.75 -12.43 -24.10
C ALA A 262 5.09 -13.15 -24.36
N ASN A 263 5.64 -12.96 -25.55
CA ASN A 263 6.78 -13.70 -26.12
C ASN A 263 8.17 -13.37 -25.50
N ARG A 264 8.26 -12.93 -24.22
CA ARG A 264 9.54 -12.57 -23.58
C ARG A 264 9.65 -13.08 -22.16
N THR A 265 9.99 -14.36 -22.02
CA THR A 265 10.36 -14.99 -20.75
C THR A 265 11.83 -14.68 -20.39
N LEU A 266 12.07 -14.24 -19.17
CA LEU A 266 13.40 -14.23 -18.54
C LEU A 266 13.85 -15.67 -18.25
N SER A 267 15.14 -15.86 -18.00
CA SER A 267 15.66 -17.15 -17.54
C SER A 267 14.94 -17.55 -16.25
N GLY A 268 14.35 -18.75 -16.20
CA GLY A 268 13.56 -19.23 -15.07
C GLY A 268 12.04 -19.05 -15.16
N GLY A 269 11.50 -18.62 -16.31
CA GLY A 269 10.05 -18.68 -16.59
C GLY A 269 9.23 -17.50 -16.08
N ILE A 270 9.88 -16.37 -15.79
CA ILE A 270 9.24 -15.11 -15.37
C ILE A 270 9.14 -14.18 -16.57
N ASP A 271 7.95 -13.68 -16.89
CA ASP A 271 7.81 -12.57 -17.83
C ASP A 271 8.33 -11.28 -17.18
N ALA A 272 9.13 -10.50 -17.90
CA ALA A 272 9.63 -9.21 -17.39
C ALA A 272 8.49 -8.25 -16.97
N ARG A 273 7.32 -8.34 -17.62
CA ARG A 273 6.12 -7.56 -17.24
C ARG A 273 5.50 -8.02 -15.92
N ALA A 274 5.68 -9.29 -15.55
CA ALA A 274 5.14 -9.83 -14.30
C ALA A 274 5.77 -9.18 -13.06
N LEU A 275 6.99 -8.66 -13.19
CA LEU A 275 7.70 -7.95 -12.14
C LEU A 275 7.30 -6.48 -12.04
N GLU A 276 6.62 -5.92 -13.05
CA GLU A 276 6.39 -4.47 -13.14
C GLU A 276 5.57 -3.94 -11.96
N LEU A 277 4.37 -4.49 -11.72
CA LEU A 277 3.53 -4.04 -10.62
C LEU A 277 4.18 -4.31 -9.26
N PRO A 278 4.64 -5.55 -8.96
CA PRO A 278 5.33 -5.83 -7.69
C PRO A 278 6.53 -4.90 -7.42
N ARG A 279 7.34 -4.58 -8.45
CA ARG A 279 8.47 -3.64 -8.34
C ARG A 279 8.02 -2.22 -8.10
N ARG A 280 6.96 -1.76 -8.78
CA ARG A 280 6.38 -0.43 -8.56
C ARG A 280 5.78 -0.32 -7.16
N PHE A 281 5.07 -1.34 -6.68
CA PHE A 281 4.49 -1.37 -5.35
C PHE A 281 5.58 -1.32 -4.28
N PHE A 282 6.57 -2.22 -4.36
CA PHE A 282 7.69 -2.21 -3.41
C PHE A 282 8.47 -0.88 -3.47
N GLY A 283 8.63 -0.32 -4.67
CA GLY A 283 9.24 0.99 -4.91
C GLY A 283 8.43 2.21 -4.45
N LEU A 284 7.17 2.03 -4.04
CA LEU A 284 6.41 3.11 -3.38
C LEU A 284 7.06 3.50 -2.06
N ALA A 285 7.70 2.55 -1.37
CA ALA A 285 8.29 2.83 -0.07
C ALA A 285 9.37 3.91 -0.15
N ARG A 286 9.16 4.99 0.59
CA ARG A 286 10.06 6.15 0.70
C ARG A 286 9.59 7.06 1.82
N ASN A 287 10.53 7.81 2.38
CA ASN A 287 10.24 8.92 3.26
C ASN A 287 10.22 10.22 2.43
N ILE A 288 9.31 11.14 2.70
CA ILE A 288 9.19 12.40 1.95
C ILE A 288 9.63 13.57 2.82
N GLU A 289 10.50 14.41 2.28
CA GLU A 289 10.92 15.66 2.93
C GLU A 289 9.70 16.56 3.18
N GLN A 290 9.46 16.92 4.44
CA GLN A 290 8.31 17.75 4.87
C GLN A 290 6.95 17.18 4.46
N GLY A 291 6.83 15.85 4.36
CA GLY A 291 5.61 15.15 4.01
C GLY A 291 5.36 13.93 4.91
N GLY A 292 4.60 12.98 4.39
CA GLY A 292 4.41 11.67 5.02
C GLY A 292 5.45 10.66 4.53
N SER A 293 5.21 9.40 4.87
CA SER A 293 6.07 8.29 4.47
C SER A 293 5.26 7.09 4.05
N VAL A 294 5.80 6.28 3.15
CA VAL A 294 5.30 4.93 2.87
C VAL A 294 6.37 3.95 3.28
N THR A 295 6.06 3.10 4.24
CA THR A 295 6.90 1.97 4.64
C THR A 295 6.30 0.71 4.03
N VAL A 296 7.09 -0.07 3.30
CA VAL A 296 6.63 -1.38 2.78
C VAL A 296 7.47 -2.47 3.42
N ILE A 297 6.80 -3.40 4.09
CA ILE A 297 7.40 -4.58 4.72
C ILE A 297 6.81 -5.79 4.02
N ALA A 298 7.60 -6.43 3.17
CA ALA A 298 7.12 -7.52 2.35
C ALA A 298 7.81 -8.84 2.69
N THR A 299 7.05 -9.93 2.70
CA THR A 299 7.64 -11.26 2.81
C THR A 299 8.08 -11.76 1.43
N ALA A 300 9.22 -12.44 1.40
CA ALA A 300 9.74 -13.15 0.23
C ALA A 300 10.03 -14.59 0.64
N LEU A 301 9.45 -15.54 -0.11
CA LEU A 301 9.66 -16.96 0.12
C LEU A 301 10.98 -17.40 -0.51
N VAL A 302 11.78 -18.13 0.26
CA VAL A 302 13.05 -18.75 -0.20
C VAL A 302 13.07 -20.22 0.16
N GLU A 303 14.01 -20.97 -0.42
CA GLU A 303 14.20 -22.40 -0.15
C GLU A 303 12.92 -23.23 -0.39
N THR A 304 12.10 -22.81 -1.36
CA THR A 304 10.86 -23.48 -1.77
C THR A 304 11.10 -24.60 -2.78
N GLY A 305 12.32 -24.71 -3.29
CA GLY A 305 12.67 -25.58 -4.42
C GLY A 305 12.27 -25.01 -5.79
N SER A 306 11.71 -23.80 -5.84
CA SER A 306 11.31 -23.12 -7.07
C SER A 306 12.37 -22.11 -7.51
N ARG A 307 13.01 -22.35 -8.66
CA ARG A 307 13.94 -21.40 -9.28
C ARG A 307 13.30 -20.05 -9.58
N MET A 308 11.99 -20.03 -9.85
CA MET A 308 11.24 -18.79 -10.02
C MET A 308 11.25 -17.94 -8.75
N ASP A 309 11.12 -18.56 -7.57
CA ASP A 309 11.09 -17.81 -6.30
C ASP A 309 12.46 -17.23 -5.98
N ASP A 310 13.53 -17.99 -6.25
CA ASP A 310 14.91 -17.52 -6.07
C ASP A 310 15.19 -16.27 -6.93
N LEU A 311 14.73 -16.26 -8.18
CA LEU A 311 14.87 -15.10 -9.08
C LEU A 311 14.04 -13.90 -8.63
N ILE A 312 12.82 -14.15 -8.14
CA ILE A 312 11.96 -13.10 -7.56
C ILE A 312 12.67 -12.48 -6.36
N PHE A 313 13.22 -13.31 -5.48
CA PHE A 313 13.94 -12.85 -4.30
C PHE A 313 15.14 -11.96 -4.67
N GLU A 314 15.99 -12.39 -5.61
CA GLU A 314 17.16 -11.61 -6.01
C GLU A 314 16.80 -10.25 -6.64
N GLU A 315 15.72 -10.18 -7.43
CA GLU A 315 15.22 -8.91 -7.99
C GLU A 315 14.82 -7.93 -6.88
N PHE A 316 14.05 -8.39 -5.89
CA PHE A 316 13.60 -7.51 -4.81
C PHE A 316 14.71 -7.15 -3.84
N LYS A 317 15.63 -8.07 -3.56
CA LYS A 317 16.81 -7.83 -2.71
C LYS A 317 17.63 -6.64 -3.18
N ALA A 318 17.79 -6.48 -4.50
CA ALA A 318 18.50 -5.34 -5.08
C ALA A 318 17.83 -3.98 -4.78
N THR A 319 16.51 -3.99 -4.60
CA THR A 319 15.69 -2.77 -4.46
C THR A 319 15.36 -2.40 -3.01
N GLY A 320 15.45 -3.34 -2.07
CA GLY A 320 15.20 -3.14 -0.64
C GLY A 320 16.36 -2.43 0.08
N ASN A 321 16.04 -1.76 1.18
CA ASN A 321 17.03 -1.14 2.07
C ASN A 321 17.11 -1.80 3.45
N SER A 322 16.24 -2.78 3.73
CA SER A 322 16.30 -3.60 4.93
C SER A 322 16.00 -5.06 4.60
N GLU A 323 16.75 -5.98 5.20
CA GLU A 323 16.57 -7.42 5.03
C GLU A 323 16.52 -8.09 6.40
N LEU A 324 15.45 -8.82 6.67
CA LEU A 324 15.27 -9.63 7.88
C LEU A 324 15.15 -11.09 7.45
N ARG A 325 16.19 -11.89 7.70
CA ARG A 325 16.21 -13.30 7.31
C ARG A 325 15.74 -14.20 8.43
N LEU A 326 14.82 -15.10 8.11
CA LEU A 326 14.47 -16.22 8.97
C LEU A 326 15.27 -17.48 8.59
N ASP A 327 15.68 -18.25 9.58
CA ASP A 327 16.56 -19.41 9.45
C ASP A 327 15.78 -20.70 9.74
N ARG A 328 15.73 -21.60 8.75
CA ARG A 328 15.05 -22.89 8.89
C ARG A 328 15.65 -23.73 10.02
N SER A 329 16.97 -23.71 10.21
CA SER A 329 17.64 -24.52 11.22
C SER A 329 17.26 -24.10 12.65
N LEU A 330 17.02 -22.79 12.87
CA LEU A 330 16.52 -22.28 14.14
C LEU A 330 15.08 -22.74 14.39
N ALA A 331 14.23 -22.65 13.38
CA ALA A 331 12.83 -23.08 13.47
C ALA A 331 12.70 -24.59 13.73
N GLU A 332 13.49 -25.43 13.04
CA GLU A 332 13.55 -26.89 13.26
C GLU A 332 14.06 -27.24 14.67
N ALA A 333 14.99 -26.45 15.20
CA ALA A 333 15.47 -26.56 16.58
C ALA A 333 14.51 -25.96 17.61
N ARG A 334 13.35 -25.43 17.19
CA ARG A 334 12.34 -24.74 18.03
C ARG A 334 12.88 -23.52 18.77
N ILE A 335 13.79 -22.77 18.13
CA ILE A 335 14.35 -21.53 18.67
C ILE A 335 13.67 -20.36 17.96
N PHE A 336 12.86 -19.61 18.70
CA PHE A 336 12.11 -18.46 18.19
C PHE A 336 12.48 -17.18 18.94
N PRO A 337 12.45 -16.00 18.28
CA PRO A 337 12.16 -15.79 16.85
C PRO A 337 13.26 -16.40 15.98
N ALA A 338 12.91 -17.08 14.88
CA ALA A 338 13.89 -17.79 14.05
C ALA A 338 14.70 -16.85 13.15
N ILE A 339 15.19 -15.72 13.68
CA ILE A 339 15.90 -14.67 12.94
C ILE A 339 17.38 -15.00 12.85
N ASN A 340 17.93 -15.00 11.64
CA ASN A 340 19.36 -15.05 11.42
C ASN A 340 19.99 -13.69 11.70
N ILE A 341 20.68 -13.58 12.83
CA ILE A 341 21.28 -12.33 13.30
C ILE A 341 22.32 -11.78 12.32
N LYS A 342 23.12 -12.65 11.68
CA LYS A 342 24.22 -12.21 10.80
C LYS A 342 23.76 -11.79 9.42
N ALA A 343 22.73 -12.46 8.91
CA ALA A 343 22.23 -12.24 7.56
C ALA A 343 21.16 -11.15 7.49
N SER A 344 20.76 -10.59 8.63
CA SER A 344 19.78 -9.50 8.72
C SER A 344 20.47 -8.16 8.95
N GLY A 345 19.88 -7.08 8.42
CA GLY A 345 20.39 -5.74 8.60
C GLY A 345 19.65 -4.68 7.79
N THR A 346 19.95 -3.42 8.11
CA THR A 346 19.35 -2.24 7.47
C THR A 346 20.44 -1.32 6.98
N ARG A 347 20.32 -0.82 5.75
CA ARG A 347 21.25 0.16 5.17
C ARG A 347 21.04 1.52 5.85
N LYS A 348 22.13 2.25 6.09
CA LYS A 348 22.13 3.58 6.73
C LYS A 348 21.40 3.62 8.08
N GLU A 349 21.48 2.55 8.86
CA GLU A 349 20.85 2.48 10.18
C GLU A 349 21.36 3.55 11.16
N GLU A 350 22.54 4.13 10.93
CA GLU A 350 23.07 5.25 11.69
C GLU A 350 22.19 6.51 11.64
N LEU A 351 21.26 6.59 10.69
CA LEU A 351 20.25 7.66 10.62
C LEU A 351 19.05 7.40 11.55
N LEU A 352 18.87 6.17 12.02
CA LEU A 352 17.75 5.74 12.87
C LEU A 352 18.10 5.72 14.36
N TYR A 353 19.36 5.96 14.68
CA TYR A 353 19.93 5.85 16.01
C TYR A 353 20.82 7.05 16.32
N THR A 354 20.92 7.38 17.59
CA THR A 354 21.93 8.34 18.04
C THR A 354 23.34 7.73 17.90
N PRO A 355 24.39 8.56 17.78
CA PRO A 355 25.78 8.07 17.74
C PRO A 355 26.15 7.18 18.93
N ALA A 356 25.61 7.48 20.12
CA ALA A 356 25.84 6.70 21.32
C ALA A 356 25.19 5.31 21.25
N GLU A 357 23.95 5.21 20.77
CA GLU A 357 23.28 3.93 20.55
C GLU A 357 24.03 3.10 19.50
N MET A 358 24.49 3.73 18.41
CA MET A 358 25.23 3.06 17.35
C MET A 358 26.55 2.44 17.83
N GLU A 359 27.29 3.12 18.72
CA GLU A 359 28.50 2.55 19.32
C GLU A 359 28.16 1.27 20.10
N LYS A 360 27.07 1.28 20.88
CA LYS A 360 26.62 0.12 21.68
C LYS A 360 26.12 -1.02 20.79
N LEU A 361 25.36 -0.72 19.75
CA LEU A 361 24.90 -1.70 18.76
C LEU A 361 26.08 -2.35 18.05
N THR A 362 27.11 -1.58 17.70
CA THR A 362 28.34 -2.11 17.10
C THR A 362 29.04 -3.09 18.04
N LEU A 363 29.14 -2.77 19.34
CA LEU A 363 29.71 -3.68 20.35
C LEU A 363 28.88 -4.97 20.46
N LEU A 364 27.55 -4.86 20.51
CA LEU A 364 26.65 -6.01 20.54
C LEU A 364 26.87 -6.92 19.33
N ARG A 365 26.85 -6.35 18.12
CA ARG A 365 26.98 -7.10 16.88
C ARG A 365 28.35 -7.78 16.75
N ARG A 366 29.43 -7.09 17.14
CA ARG A 366 30.77 -7.69 17.20
C ARG A 366 30.84 -8.88 18.15
N ALA A 367 30.19 -8.80 19.31
CA ALA A 367 30.16 -9.92 20.27
C ALA A 367 29.36 -11.15 19.78
N LEU A 368 28.48 -10.96 18.79
CA LEU A 368 27.68 -12.02 18.17
C LEU A 368 28.26 -12.51 16.83
N ALA A 369 29.17 -11.75 16.21
CA ALA A 369 29.65 -11.98 14.85
C ALA A 369 30.35 -13.32 14.62
N ASP A 370 31.07 -13.84 15.62
CA ASP A 370 31.85 -15.09 15.48
C ASP A 370 31.04 -16.35 15.85
N ARG A 371 29.82 -16.19 16.36
CA ARG A 371 28.96 -17.30 16.81
C ARG A 371 28.17 -17.89 15.66
N ASP A 372 27.89 -19.19 15.63
CA ASP A 372 26.91 -19.74 14.66
C ASP A 372 25.49 -19.18 14.91
N SER A 373 24.55 -19.34 13.96
CA SER A 373 23.20 -18.77 14.04
C SER A 373 22.49 -19.08 15.37
N LYS A 374 22.58 -20.33 15.84
CA LYS A 374 21.92 -20.79 17.07
C LYS A 374 22.55 -20.15 18.31
N SER A 375 23.88 -20.15 18.39
CA SER A 375 24.60 -19.54 19.51
C SER A 375 24.49 -18.01 19.54
N ALA A 376 24.40 -17.37 18.37
CA ALA A 376 24.19 -15.93 18.25
C ALA A 376 22.82 -15.51 18.78
N LEU A 377 21.74 -16.14 18.28
CA LEU A 377 20.38 -15.83 18.72
C LEU A 377 20.18 -16.16 20.20
N THR A 378 20.58 -17.36 20.65
CA THR A 378 20.43 -17.76 22.06
C THR A 378 21.20 -16.82 22.98
N GLY A 379 22.40 -16.40 22.56
CA GLY A 379 23.20 -15.42 23.30
C GLY A 379 22.50 -14.06 23.41
N LEU A 380 21.90 -13.57 22.32
CA LEU A 380 21.13 -12.33 22.32
C LEU A 380 19.88 -12.44 23.21
N LEU A 381 19.12 -13.53 23.11
CA LEU A 381 17.94 -13.77 23.94
C LEU A 381 18.29 -13.76 25.43
N HIS A 382 19.40 -14.40 25.81
CA HIS A 382 19.87 -14.39 27.20
C HIS A 382 20.26 -12.98 27.70
N LEU A 383 20.74 -12.11 26.81
CA LEU A 383 20.99 -10.70 27.17
C LEU A 383 19.67 -9.93 27.32
N LEU A 384 18.69 -10.18 26.44
CA LEU A 384 17.37 -9.56 26.48
C LEU A 384 16.57 -9.97 27.72
N GLU A 385 16.70 -11.19 28.21
CA GLU A 385 16.09 -11.64 29.47
C GLU A 385 16.56 -10.83 30.68
N LYS A 386 17.82 -10.38 30.66
CA LYS A 386 18.40 -9.62 31.77
C LYS A 386 18.03 -8.14 31.74
N ALA A 387 17.52 -7.63 30.61
CA ALA A 387 17.22 -6.22 30.42
C ALA A 387 15.74 -6.03 30.00
N PRO A 388 14.92 -5.28 30.74
CA PRO A 388 13.51 -5.11 30.42
C PRO A 388 13.27 -4.41 29.08
N THR A 389 14.18 -3.52 28.64
CA THR A 389 14.06 -2.76 27.40
C THR A 389 15.35 -2.80 26.57
N ASN A 390 15.27 -2.44 25.30
CA ASN A 390 16.44 -2.30 24.43
C ASN A 390 17.37 -1.17 24.92
N ASP A 391 16.81 -0.04 25.35
CA ASP A 391 17.58 1.07 25.90
C ASP A 391 18.39 0.69 27.16
N GLU A 392 17.81 -0.13 28.04
CA GLU A 392 18.50 -0.68 29.20
C GLU A 392 19.60 -1.67 28.80
N LEU A 393 19.33 -2.53 27.80
CA LEU A 393 20.36 -3.44 27.27
C LEU A 393 21.56 -2.64 26.74
N LEU A 394 21.32 -1.65 25.88
CA LEU A 394 22.39 -0.85 25.27
C LEU A 394 23.20 -0.08 26.32
N ARG A 395 22.55 0.44 27.37
CA ARG A 395 23.24 1.11 28.49
C ARG A 395 24.16 0.16 29.27
N ARG A 396 23.79 -1.11 29.43
CA ARG A 396 24.60 -2.12 30.15
C ARG A 396 25.83 -2.57 29.36
N LEU A 397 25.83 -2.42 28.04
CA LEU A 397 26.98 -2.76 27.22
C LEU A 397 28.12 -1.78 27.50
N LYS A 398 29.15 -2.27 28.20
CA LYS A 398 30.40 -1.54 28.42
C LYS A 398 31.43 -2.01 27.41
N ARG A 399 32.19 -1.07 26.84
CA ARG A 399 33.40 -1.42 26.10
C ARG A 399 34.32 -2.12 27.09
N LYS A 400 34.72 -3.37 26.82
CA LYS A 400 35.83 -3.96 27.58
C LYS A 400 37.03 -3.05 27.28
N VAL A 401 37.52 -2.38 28.32
CA VAL A 401 38.71 -1.53 28.28
C VAL A 401 39.92 -2.39 28.01
#